data_AF-A0A133YL01-F1
#
_entry.id   AF-A0A133YL01-F1
#
_cell.length_a   1.000
_cell.length_b   1.000
_cell.length_c   1.000
_cell.angle_alpha   90.00
_cell.angle_beta   90.00
_cell.angle_gamma   90.00
#
_symmetry.space_group_name_H-M   'P 1'
#
loop_
_entity.id
_entity.type
_entity.pdbx_description
1 polymer ?
#
loop_
_entity_poly.entity_id
_entity_poly.type
_entity_poly.pdbx_seq_one_letter_code
_entity_poly.pdbx_strand_id
1 'polypeptide(L)'
;IMVGEDLDLKTLIIKATDKEDGDLKDKVVIDKGKFDNNKVGIYEIIYKLTDSKGASVTKKAIVKVKQPQMELNESPQLEVSD
;
A
#
# COMPACT_ATOMS: atom_id res chain seq x y z
N ILE A 1 6.67 1.12 -0.04
CA ILE A 1 7.50 0.45 -1.06
C ILE A 1 8.30 1.51 -1.81
N MET A 2 9.39 1.10 -2.44
CA MET A 2 10.12 1.92 -3.39
C MET A 2 9.43 1.89 -4.75
N VAL A 3 9.71 2.90 -5.58
CA VAL A 3 9.23 2.94 -6.95
C VAL A 3 9.79 1.75 -7.75
N GLY A 4 8.93 1.07 -8.50
CA GLY A 4 9.26 -0.14 -9.25
C GLY A 4 9.37 -1.40 -8.40
N GLU A 5 9.20 -1.32 -7.08
CA GLU A 5 9.13 -2.49 -6.21
C GLU A 5 7.81 -3.23 -6.46
N ASP A 6 7.87 -4.56 -6.55
CA ASP A 6 6.67 -5.37 -6.68
C ASP A 6 5.93 -5.42 -5.34
N LEU A 7 4.63 -5.16 -5.37
CA LEU A 7 3.77 -5.24 -4.20
C LEU A 7 2.49 -6.00 -4.57
N ASP A 8 2.40 -7.24 -4.09
CA ASP A 8 1.15 -7.97 -4.14
C ASP A 8 0.20 -7.46 -3.06
N LEU A 9 -0.85 -6.75 -3.48
CA LEU A 9 -1.88 -6.20 -2.60
C LEU A 9 -2.63 -7.27 -1.79
N LYS A 10 -2.64 -8.53 -2.23
CA LYS A 10 -3.24 -9.63 -1.47
C LYS A 10 -2.48 -9.91 -0.18
N THR A 11 -1.16 -9.71 -0.17
CA THR A 11 -0.33 -9.93 1.02
C THR A 11 -0.65 -8.97 2.16
N LEU A 12 -1.29 -7.83 1.85
CA LEU A 12 -1.78 -6.88 2.84
C LEU A 12 -3.00 -7.41 3.62
N ILE A 13 -3.64 -8.49 3.15
CA ILE A 13 -4.77 -9.13 3.82
C ILE A 13 -4.26 -10.13 4.87
N ILE A 14 -4.07 -9.64 6.10
CA ILE A 14 -3.55 -10.48 7.20
C ILE A 14 -4.58 -11.48 7.73
N LYS A 15 -5.87 -11.12 7.73
CA LYS A 15 -6.97 -11.94 8.25
C LYS A 15 -8.31 -11.46 7.68
N ALA A 16 -9.10 -12.39 7.18
CA ALA A 16 -10.49 -12.18 6.81
C ALA A 16 -11.22 -13.45 7.20
N THR A 17 -11.88 -13.44 8.35
CA THR A 17 -12.59 -14.60 8.87
C THR A 17 -13.94 -14.16 9.37
N ASP A 18 -14.94 -14.95 9.08
CA ASP A 18 -16.28 -14.82 9.62
C ASP A 18 -16.64 -16.05 10.45
N LYS A 19 -17.50 -15.89 11.45
CA LYS A 19 -17.83 -16.99 12.37
C LYS A 19 -18.66 -18.08 11.68
N GLU A 20 -19.47 -17.71 10.69
CA GLU A 20 -20.35 -18.63 9.98
C GLU A 20 -19.75 -19.15 8.68
N ASP A 21 -18.97 -18.32 7.99
CA ASP A 21 -18.34 -18.66 6.71
C ASP A 21 -16.89 -19.17 6.83
N GLY A 22 -16.24 -19.01 7.99
CA GLY A 22 -14.84 -19.43 8.20
C GLY A 22 -13.84 -18.46 7.59
N ASP A 23 -12.79 -18.96 6.92
CA ASP A 23 -11.80 -18.09 6.25
C ASP A 23 -12.35 -17.57 4.91
N LEU A 24 -12.29 -16.25 4.75
CA LEU A 24 -12.81 -15.51 3.62
C LEU A 24 -11.73 -14.66 2.93
N LYS A 25 -10.44 -14.91 3.18
CA LYS A 25 -9.34 -14.15 2.55
C LYS A 25 -9.44 -14.12 1.04
N ASP A 26 -9.78 -15.25 0.42
CA ASP A 26 -9.90 -15.37 -1.03
C ASP A 26 -11.15 -14.68 -1.60
N LYS A 27 -12.14 -14.34 -0.75
CA LYS A 27 -13.36 -13.62 -1.16
C LYS A 27 -13.20 -12.09 -1.07
N VAL A 28 -12.06 -11.59 -0.57
CA VAL A 28 -11.82 -10.15 -0.46
C VAL A 28 -11.64 -9.53 -1.85
N VAL A 29 -12.50 -8.56 -2.16
CA VAL A 29 -12.40 -7.73 -3.35
C VAL A 29 -11.44 -6.57 -3.07
N ILE A 30 -10.41 -6.44 -3.90
CA ILE A 30 -9.39 -5.38 -3.79
C ILE A 30 -9.65 -4.34 -4.88
N ASP A 31 -10.05 -3.14 -4.47
CA ASP A 31 -10.09 -1.96 -5.32
C ASP A 31 -8.81 -1.15 -5.14
N LYS A 32 -7.92 -1.25 -6.14
CA LYS A 32 -6.65 -0.54 -6.17
C LYS A 32 -6.74 0.88 -6.70
N GLY A 33 -7.90 1.32 -7.19
CA GLY A 33 -8.09 2.63 -7.79
C GLY A 33 -7.01 2.97 -8.82
N LYS A 34 -6.23 4.03 -8.54
CA LYS A 34 -5.12 4.52 -9.37
C LYS A 34 -3.73 4.09 -8.88
N PHE A 35 -3.65 3.03 -8.08
CA PHE A 35 -2.38 2.53 -7.57
C PHE A 35 -1.42 2.19 -8.72
N ASP A 36 -0.24 2.80 -8.66
CA ASP A 36 0.84 2.62 -9.63
C ASP A 36 2.14 2.55 -8.83
N ASN A 37 2.76 1.36 -8.77
CA ASN A 37 4.03 1.17 -8.07
C ASN A 37 5.22 1.81 -8.82
N ASN A 38 5.05 2.23 -10.07
CA ASN A 38 6.07 2.93 -10.84
C ASN A 38 5.98 4.46 -10.68
N LYS A 39 5.01 4.96 -9.91
CA LYS A 39 4.86 6.38 -9.63
C LYS A 39 4.91 6.65 -8.14
N VAL A 40 5.64 7.69 -7.80
CA VAL A 40 5.84 8.15 -6.44
C VAL A 40 4.56 8.83 -6.00
N GLY A 41 4.07 8.46 -4.82
CA GLY A 41 2.79 8.94 -4.36
C GLY A 41 2.27 8.21 -3.15
N ILE A 42 1.12 8.67 -2.69
CA ILE A 42 0.33 8.03 -1.65
C ILE A 42 -0.93 7.53 -2.32
N TYR A 43 -1.18 6.23 -2.20
CA TYR A 43 -2.30 5.55 -2.84
C TYR A 43 -3.18 4.93 -1.77
N GLU A 44 -4.49 5.15 -1.89
CA GLU A 44 -5.49 4.50 -1.05
C GLU A 44 -6.02 3.26 -1.79
N ILE A 45 -5.89 2.10 -1.13
CA ILE A 45 -6.40 0.81 -1.59
C ILE A 45 -7.59 0.44 -0.72
N ILE A 46 -8.70 0.07 -1.32
CA ILE A 46 -9.93 -0.29 -0.62
C ILE A 46 -10.14 -1.80 -0.71
N TYR A 47 -10.35 -2.43 0.44
CA TYR A 47 -10.63 -3.86 0.57
C TYR A 47 -12.07 -4.00 1.02
N LYS A 48 -12.86 -4.72 0.23
CA LYS A 48 -14.27 -5.00 0.53
C LYS A 48 -14.46 -6.49 0.63
N LEU A 49 -15.16 -6.91 1.68
CA LEU A 49 -15.58 -8.29 1.86
C LEU A 49 -17.08 -8.31 2.12
N THR A 50 -17.78 -9.23 1.48
CA THR A 50 -19.20 -9.50 1.70
C THR A 50 -19.36 -10.98 2.04
N ASP A 51 -20.02 -11.28 3.16
CA ASP A 51 -20.27 -12.64 3.61
C ASP A 51 -21.46 -13.29 2.87
N SER A 52 -21.74 -14.57 3.15
CA SER A 52 -22.85 -15.29 2.52
C SER A 52 -24.24 -14.77 2.91
N LYS A 53 -24.33 -14.05 4.03
CA LYS A 53 -25.58 -13.49 4.58
C LYS A 53 -25.82 -12.04 4.13
N GLY A 54 -24.90 -11.48 3.34
CA GLY A 54 -24.96 -10.12 2.79
C GLY A 54 -24.37 -9.03 3.69
N ALA A 55 -23.80 -9.36 4.86
CA ALA A 55 -23.07 -8.38 5.65
C ALA A 55 -21.76 -8.04 4.95
N SER A 56 -21.40 -6.75 4.97
CA SER A 56 -20.22 -6.25 4.26
C SER A 56 -19.33 -5.43 5.16
N VAL A 57 -18.02 -5.61 5.01
CA VAL A 57 -16.98 -4.81 5.67
C VAL A 57 -16.06 -4.18 4.63
N THR A 58 -15.70 -2.92 4.88
CA THR A 58 -14.76 -2.18 4.04
C THR A 58 -13.59 -1.70 4.89
N LYS A 59 -12.37 -1.93 4.44
CA LYS A 59 -11.13 -1.40 5.03
C LYS A 59 -10.30 -0.69 3.99
N LYS A 60 -9.50 0.27 4.45
CA LYS A 60 -8.60 1.06 3.61
C LYS A 60 -7.16 0.78 4.02
N ALA A 61 -6.27 0.63 3.05
CA ALA A 61 -4.84 0.60 3.26
C ALA A 61 -4.20 1.76 2.49
N ILE A 62 -3.20 2.40 3.11
CA ILE A 62 -2.46 3.50 2.50
C ILE A 62 -1.09 2.95 2.08
N VAL A 63 -0.83 2.94 0.78
CA VAL A 63 0.45 2.53 0.22
C VAL A 63 1.22 3.78 -0.20
N LYS A 64 2.38 4.00 0.43
CA LYS A 64 3.31 5.07 0.05
C LYS A 64 4.41 4.50 -0.84
N VAL A 65 4.48 4.98 -2.07
CA VAL A 65 5.56 4.72 -3.03
C VAL A 65 6.56 5.86 -2.89
N LYS A 66 7.81 5.53 -2.56
CA LYS A 66 8.90 6.49 -2.36
C LYS A 66 9.94 6.32 -3.47
N GLN A 67 10.64 7.40 -3.81
CA GLN A 67 11.87 7.25 -4.59
C GLN A 67 12.98 6.69 -3.70
N PRO A 68 13.97 5.98 -4.28
CA PRO A 68 15.24 5.81 -3.62
C PRO A 68 15.72 7.21 -3.26
N GLN A 69 15.98 7.45 -1.98
CA GLN A 69 16.59 8.69 -1.56
C GLN A 69 18.02 8.64 -2.08
N MET A 70 18.27 9.22 -3.26
CA MET A 70 19.62 9.60 -3.63
C MET A 70 19.99 10.64 -2.58
N GLU A 71 20.92 10.32 -1.68
CA GLU A 71 21.51 11.35 -0.84
C GLU A 71 22.12 12.37 -1.79
N LEU A 72 21.47 13.53 -1.90
CA LEU A 72 21.99 14.64 -2.67
C LEU A 72 23.30 15.01 -1.98
N ASN A 73 24.44 14.77 -2.62
CA ASN A 73 25.68 15.30 -2.06
C ASN A 73 25.59 16.83 -2.16
N GLU A 74 25.47 17.49 -1.02
CA GLU A 74 25.63 18.94 -1.01
C GLU A 74 27.11 19.23 -1.31
N SER A 75 27.37 20.08 -2.30
CA SER A 75 28.73 20.51 -2.63
C SER A 75 29.38 21.12 -1.37
N PRO A 76 30.65 20.79 -1.05
CA PRO A 76 31.29 21.28 0.16
C PRO A 76 31.37 22.81 0.14
N GLN A 77 30.92 23.45 1.22
CA GLN A 77 31.09 24.89 1.40
C GLN A 77 32.43 25.15 2.11
N LEU A 78 33.27 25.98 1.50
CA LEU A 78 34.54 26.44 2.06
C LEU A 78 34.41 27.95 2.33
N GLU A 79 34.43 28.33 3.60
CA GLU A 79 34.53 29.72 4.03
C GLU A 79 35.91 29.93 4.65
N VAL A 80 36.63 30.95 4.22
CA VAL A 80 37.94 31.33 4.74
C VAL A 80 37.84 32.76 5.27
N SER A 81 38.21 32.95 6.53
CA SER A 81 38.43 34.27 7.12
C SER A 81 39.88 34.71 6.90
N ASP A 82 40.10 36.00 6.59
CA ASP A 82 41.43 36.64 6.57
C ASP A 82 42.14 36.60 7.93
#